data_AF-A0A9P6JG15-F1
#
_entry.id   AF-A0A9P6JG15-F1
#
_cell.length_a   1.000
_cell.length_b   1.000
_cell.length_c   1.000
_cell.angle_alpha   90.00
_cell.angle_beta   90.00
_cell.angle_gamma   90.00
#
_symmetry.space_group_name_H-M   'P 1'
#
loop_
_entity.id
_entity.type
_entity.pdbx_description
1 polymer ?
#
loop_
_entity_poly.entity_id
_entity_poly.type
_entity_poly.pdbx_seq_one_letter_code
_entity_poly.pdbx_strand_id
1 'polypeptide(L)'
;MDSVFPILIAGTAERHVVVYNLNNPTTPFKSLTSPLKWQTRTISCFINGTGYAIGSIEGRVAMQYVEDKDSTQNFSFKCHREGGQTPRDQATVYSVNSIQWHPIHGTFSTAGSDGSFAFWDKDSRQKLKAFPKVGSPISSSCFNHKGTIFAYAISYDWNKGHTGATSQTQNKIMLHAVEADEVKPRKR
;
A
#
# COMPACT_ATOMS: atom_id res chain seq x y z
N MET A 1 0.90 6.72 -9.58
CA MET A 1 -0.38 7.32 -9.98
C MET A 1 -1.41 6.20 -9.94
N ASP A 2 -2.65 6.52 -9.59
CA ASP A 2 -3.78 5.59 -9.70
C ASP A 2 -5.06 6.37 -9.97
N SER A 3 -6.11 5.72 -10.46
CA SER A 3 -7.39 6.35 -10.78
C SER A 3 -8.57 5.41 -10.54
N VAL A 4 -9.60 5.93 -9.90
CA VAL A 4 -10.93 5.32 -9.78
C VAL A 4 -11.93 6.46 -9.99
N PHE A 5 -12.82 6.36 -10.97
CA PHE A 5 -13.75 7.45 -11.27
C PHE A 5 -14.54 7.88 -10.02
N PRO A 6 -14.62 9.19 -9.71
CA PRO A 6 -14.21 10.32 -10.55
C PRO A 6 -12.80 10.87 -10.26
N ILE A 7 -11.94 10.17 -9.51
CA ILE A 7 -10.64 10.71 -9.08
C ILE A 7 -9.45 10.08 -9.80
N LEU A 8 -8.41 10.89 -10.02
CA LEU A 8 -7.07 10.45 -10.38
C LEU A 8 -6.08 11.10 -9.41
N ILE A 9 -5.14 10.30 -8.90
CA ILE A 9 -4.15 10.73 -7.90
C ILE A 9 -2.76 10.50 -8.45
N ALA A 10 -1.95 11.55 -8.49
CA ALA A 10 -0.56 11.51 -8.92
C ALA A 10 0.36 11.97 -7.79
N GLY A 11 1.29 11.11 -7.36
CA GLY A 11 2.41 11.50 -6.51
C GLY A 11 3.56 11.99 -7.37
N THR A 12 4.19 13.09 -6.99
CA THR A 12 5.30 13.72 -7.72
C THR A 12 6.52 13.90 -6.79
N ALA A 13 7.55 14.56 -7.30
CA ALA A 13 8.76 14.86 -6.52
C ALA A 13 8.43 15.63 -5.22
N GLU A 14 9.37 15.61 -4.28
CA GLU A 14 9.27 16.36 -3.01
C GLU A 14 8.04 16.01 -2.16
N ARG A 15 7.48 14.80 -2.39
CA ARG A 15 6.29 14.24 -1.75
C ARG A 15 5.01 15.01 -2.09
N HIS A 16 4.99 15.79 -3.16
CA HIS A 16 3.76 16.40 -3.63
C HIS A 16 2.77 15.35 -4.14
N VAL A 17 1.49 15.62 -3.98
CA VAL A 17 0.37 14.81 -4.44
C VAL A 17 -0.63 15.74 -5.11
N VAL A 18 -1.00 15.41 -6.34
CA VAL A 18 -1.97 16.14 -7.14
C VAL A 18 -3.19 15.26 -7.34
N VAL A 19 -4.36 15.81 -7.05
CA VAL A 19 -5.67 15.16 -7.22
C VAL A 19 -6.36 15.82 -8.40
N TYR A 20 -6.89 15.02 -9.31
CA TYR A 20 -7.72 15.46 -10.43
C TYR A 20 -9.13 14.90 -10.29
N ASN A 21 -10.13 15.72 -10.62
CA ASN A 21 -11.49 15.26 -10.84
C ASN A 21 -11.66 14.98 -12.33
N LEU A 22 -11.91 13.73 -12.69
CA LEU A 22 -12.02 13.27 -14.08
C LEU A 22 -13.26 13.79 -14.81
N ASN A 23 -14.22 14.40 -14.11
CA ASN A 23 -15.29 15.18 -14.76
C ASN A 23 -14.77 16.51 -15.33
N ASN A 24 -13.65 17.02 -14.83
CA ASN A 24 -12.96 18.20 -15.35
C ASN A 24 -11.42 18.00 -15.24
N PRO A 25 -10.83 17.14 -16.09
CA PRO A 25 -9.47 16.63 -15.89
C PRO A 25 -8.36 17.63 -16.27
N THR A 26 -8.72 18.80 -16.81
CA THR A 26 -7.76 19.78 -17.33
C THR A 26 -7.11 20.61 -16.21
N THR A 27 -7.72 20.67 -15.03
CA THR A 27 -7.18 21.40 -13.88
C THR A 27 -7.06 20.50 -12.65
N PRO A 28 -5.98 20.66 -11.85
CA PRO A 28 -5.89 20.00 -10.56
C PRO A 28 -7.07 20.38 -9.66
N PHE A 29 -7.73 19.38 -9.07
CA PHE A 29 -8.73 19.57 -8.05
C PHE A 29 -8.09 19.97 -6.72
N LYS A 30 -7.00 19.29 -6.33
CA LYS A 30 -6.19 19.63 -5.15
C LYS A 30 -4.71 19.41 -5.43
N SER A 31 -3.86 20.22 -4.80
CA SER A 31 -2.42 20.00 -4.71
C SER A 31 -2.03 20.08 -3.25
N LEU A 32 -1.39 19.03 -2.74
CA LEU A 32 -1.02 18.90 -1.35
C LEU A 32 0.32 18.17 -1.19
N THR A 33 0.85 18.16 0.01
CA THR A 33 2.03 17.37 0.35
C THR A 33 1.57 16.09 1.06
N SER A 34 2.20 14.96 0.72
CA SER A 34 1.99 13.69 1.40
C SER A 34 2.10 13.87 2.92
N PRO A 35 1.20 13.26 3.71
CA PRO A 35 1.30 13.28 5.18
C PRO A 35 2.46 12.42 5.69
N LEU A 36 3.12 11.63 4.82
CA LEU A 36 4.24 10.77 5.18
C LEU A 36 5.55 11.55 5.14
N LYS A 37 6.48 11.24 6.06
CA LYS A 37 7.71 12.01 6.21
C LYS A 37 8.73 11.68 5.12
N TRP A 38 8.65 10.50 4.52
CA TRP A 38 9.61 10.05 3.52
C TRP A 38 8.98 9.90 2.13
N GLN A 39 9.83 9.68 1.13
CA GLN A 39 9.45 9.60 -0.28
C GLN A 39 8.27 8.67 -0.51
N THR A 40 7.29 9.14 -1.28
CA THR A 40 6.17 8.35 -1.77
C THR A 40 6.66 7.26 -2.71
N ARG A 41 6.26 6.02 -2.45
CA ARG A 41 6.62 4.84 -3.27
C ARG A 41 5.43 4.31 -4.07
N THR A 42 4.23 4.36 -3.49
CA THR A 42 3.02 3.79 -4.08
C THR A 42 1.78 4.59 -3.69
N ILE A 43 0.78 4.62 -4.57
CA ILE A 43 -0.52 5.27 -4.37
C ILE A 43 -1.59 4.33 -4.92
N SER A 44 -2.69 4.16 -4.20
CA SER A 44 -3.85 3.42 -4.70
C SER A 44 -5.17 4.08 -4.27
N CYS A 45 -6.06 4.37 -5.21
CA CYS A 45 -7.37 4.96 -4.96
C CYS A 45 -8.29 3.95 -4.27
N PHE A 46 -9.15 4.44 -3.37
CA PHE A 46 -10.21 3.62 -2.79
C PHE A 46 -11.16 3.15 -3.90
N ILE A 47 -11.72 1.95 -3.76
CA ILE A 47 -12.63 1.37 -4.76
C ILE A 47 -13.89 2.21 -5.02
N ASN A 48 -14.26 3.08 -4.07
CA ASN A 48 -15.42 3.96 -4.16
C ASN A 48 -15.07 5.38 -4.65
N GLY A 49 -13.80 5.65 -4.98
CA GLY A 49 -13.35 6.95 -5.47
C GLY A 49 -13.39 8.10 -4.45
N THR A 50 -13.58 7.84 -3.14
CA THR A 50 -13.68 8.91 -2.12
C THR A 50 -12.35 9.32 -1.51
N GLY A 51 -11.25 8.64 -1.87
CA GLY A 51 -9.96 8.79 -1.23
C GLY A 51 -8.89 7.90 -1.83
N TYR A 52 -7.72 7.88 -1.21
CA TYR A 52 -6.58 7.08 -1.61
C TYR A 52 -5.71 6.66 -0.43
N ALA A 53 -5.05 5.53 -0.60
CA ALA A 53 -3.93 5.10 0.21
C ALA A 53 -2.64 5.59 -0.44
N ILE A 54 -1.71 6.08 0.37
CA ILE A 54 -0.36 6.45 -0.05
C ILE A 54 0.66 5.71 0.82
N GLY A 55 1.62 5.03 0.19
CA GLY A 55 2.69 4.30 0.84
C GLY A 55 4.04 4.94 0.58
N SER A 56 4.92 4.92 1.57
CA SER A 56 6.26 5.50 1.49
C SER A 56 7.38 4.49 1.71
N ILE A 57 8.62 4.95 1.54
CA ILE A 57 9.81 4.15 1.79
C ILE A 57 10.09 3.88 3.28
N GLU A 58 9.36 4.51 4.21
CA GLU A 58 9.54 4.35 5.66
C GLU A 58 8.60 3.32 6.31
N GLY A 59 8.09 2.36 5.54
CA GLY A 59 7.18 1.33 6.08
C GLY A 59 5.94 1.97 6.73
N ARG A 60 5.28 2.85 5.98
CA ARG A 60 4.04 3.50 6.40
C ARG A 60 3.08 3.63 5.25
N VAL A 61 1.80 3.55 5.59
CA VAL A 61 0.68 3.88 4.73
C VAL A 61 -0.16 4.95 5.40
N ALA A 62 -0.62 5.92 4.64
CA ALA A 62 -1.65 6.87 5.06
C ALA A 62 -2.90 6.72 4.20
N MET A 63 -4.05 6.86 4.85
CA MET A 63 -5.36 6.94 4.22
C MET A 63 -5.76 8.40 4.15
N GLN A 64 -6.10 8.87 2.96
CA GLN A 64 -6.47 10.27 2.68
C GLN A 64 -7.81 10.31 1.95
N TYR A 65 -8.80 10.97 2.54
CA TYR A 65 -10.05 11.30 1.89
C TYR A 65 -9.89 12.59 1.08
N VAL A 66 -10.53 12.63 -0.09
CA VAL A 66 -10.39 13.76 -1.03
C VAL A 66 -11.19 14.99 -0.58
N GLU A 67 -12.38 14.77 0.00
CA GLU A 67 -13.27 15.84 0.47
C GLU A 67 -12.87 16.32 1.87
N ASP A 68 -12.85 17.64 2.09
CA ASP A 68 -12.35 18.21 3.35
C ASP A 68 -13.23 17.86 4.55
N LYS A 69 -14.54 17.67 4.32
CA LYS A 69 -15.49 17.20 5.34
C LYS A 69 -15.11 15.84 5.94
N ASP A 70 -14.40 15.01 5.17
CA ASP A 70 -14.00 13.65 5.56
C ASP A 70 -12.55 13.60 6.08
N SER A 71 -11.86 14.74 6.15
CA SER A 71 -10.45 14.83 6.57
C SER A 71 -10.20 14.31 8.00
N THR A 72 -11.20 14.34 8.88
CA THR A 72 -11.13 13.77 10.24
C THR A 72 -10.97 12.25 10.25
N GLN A 73 -11.32 11.59 9.13
CA GLN A 73 -11.14 10.17 8.94
C GLN A 73 -9.73 9.80 8.46
N ASN A 74 -8.90 10.79 8.10
CA ASN A 74 -7.52 10.56 7.68
C ASN A 74 -6.69 9.96 8.82
N PHE A 75 -5.88 8.96 8.50
CA PHE A 75 -4.96 8.37 9.47
C PHE A 75 -3.74 7.76 8.76
N SER A 76 -2.71 7.44 9.54
CA SER A 76 -1.56 6.68 9.04
C SER A 76 -1.17 5.59 10.04
N PHE A 77 -0.51 4.55 9.54
CA PHE A 77 -0.06 3.43 10.35
C PHE A 77 1.30 2.91 9.86
N LYS A 78 2.00 2.21 10.76
CA LYS A 78 3.27 1.55 10.47
C LYS A 78 3.01 0.17 9.89
N CYS A 79 3.77 -0.22 8.87
CA CYS A 79 3.76 -1.54 8.25
C CYS A 79 5.17 -1.88 7.74
N HIS A 80 5.46 -3.14 7.41
CA HIS A 80 6.78 -3.55 6.89
C HIS A 80 7.95 -3.06 7.77
N ARG A 81 7.85 -3.36 9.07
CA ARG A 81 8.89 -3.08 10.07
C ARG A 81 9.16 -4.34 10.87
N GLU A 82 10.43 -4.58 11.18
CA GLU A 82 10.89 -5.70 11.99
C GLU A 82 11.65 -5.18 13.21
N GLY A 83 11.42 -5.80 14.36
CA GLY A 83 11.99 -5.34 15.63
C GLY A 83 11.36 -4.03 16.11
N GLY A 84 12.02 -3.39 17.08
CA GLY A 84 11.58 -2.15 17.71
C GLY A 84 10.30 -2.27 18.54
N GLN A 85 10.01 -3.49 19.01
CA GLN A 85 8.96 -3.74 20.00
C GLN A 85 9.39 -3.28 21.40
N THR A 86 10.70 -3.18 21.63
CA THR A 86 11.27 -2.66 22.88
C THR A 86 12.04 -1.36 22.62
N PRO A 87 12.13 -0.44 23.60
CA PRO A 87 12.86 0.82 23.44
C PRO A 87 14.36 0.67 23.12
N ARG A 88 14.93 -0.52 23.35
CA ARG A 88 16.35 -0.82 23.11
C ARG A 88 16.62 -1.39 21.72
N ASP A 89 15.58 -1.79 21.01
CA ASP A 89 15.70 -2.46 19.72
C ASP A 89 15.45 -1.46 18.58
N GLN A 90 16.38 -1.33 17.65
CA GLN A 90 16.17 -0.48 16.48
C GLN A 90 15.28 -1.22 15.48
N ALA A 91 14.14 -0.64 15.16
CA ALA A 91 13.27 -1.18 14.12
C ALA A 91 13.98 -1.11 12.76
N THR A 92 14.13 -2.25 12.10
CA THR A 92 14.47 -2.28 10.67
C THR A 92 13.21 -1.92 9.88
N VAL A 93 13.33 -0.94 8.99
CA VAL A 93 12.21 -0.36 8.25
C VAL A 93 12.38 -0.65 6.75
N TYR A 94 11.29 -1.07 6.12
CA TYR A 94 11.27 -1.46 4.71
C TYR A 94 10.26 -0.63 3.92
N SER A 95 10.49 -0.44 2.62
CA SER A 95 9.55 0.30 1.78
C SER A 95 8.27 -0.48 1.52
N VAL A 96 7.16 0.26 1.40
CA VAL A 96 5.88 -0.26 0.93
C VAL A 96 5.86 -0.20 -0.60
N ASN A 97 5.93 -1.35 -1.26
CA ASN A 97 6.05 -1.42 -2.72
C ASN A 97 4.69 -1.49 -3.41
N SER A 98 3.70 -2.14 -2.79
CA SER A 98 2.39 -2.36 -3.39
C SER A 98 1.28 -2.17 -2.36
N ILE A 99 0.19 -1.56 -2.81
CA ILE A 99 -1.09 -1.44 -2.09
C ILE A 99 -2.18 -1.82 -3.08
N GLN A 100 -3.07 -2.75 -2.74
CA GLN A 100 -4.12 -3.23 -3.63
C GLN A 100 -5.42 -3.47 -2.88
N TRP A 101 -6.54 -3.07 -3.44
CA TRP A 101 -7.85 -3.25 -2.82
C TRP A 101 -8.47 -4.59 -3.22
N HIS A 102 -9.09 -5.26 -2.26
CA HIS A 102 -9.96 -6.40 -2.53
C HIS A 102 -11.23 -5.88 -3.23
N PRO A 103 -11.52 -6.34 -4.46
CA PRO A 103 -12.54 -5.72 -5.32
C PRO A 103 -13.97 -5.82 -4.76
N ILE A 104 -14.24 -6.78 -3.87
CA ILE A 104 -15.56 -7.02 -3.29
C ILE A 104 -15.72 -6.47 -1.86
N HIS A 105 -14.63 -6.40 -1.09
CA HIS A 105 -14.72 -6.21 0.37
C HIS A 105 -14.29 -4.83 0.84
N GLY A 106 -13.59 -4.05 0.01
CA GLY A 106 -13.06 -2.75 0.41
C GLY A 106 -11.94 -2.82 1.45
N THR A 107 -11.51 -4.03 1.83
CA THR A 107 -10.25 -4.29 2.53
C THR A 107 -9.09 -4.23 1.53
N PHE A 108 -7.86 -4.18 2.01
CA PHE A 108 -6.71 -3.98 1.12
C PHE A 108 -5.49 -4.74 1.61
N SER A 109 -4.55 -4.98 0.68
CA SER A 109 -3.25 -5.54 0.96
C SER A 109 -2.17 -4.46 0.96
N THR A 110 -1.10 -4.71 1.72
CA THR A 110 0.19 -4.05 1.54
C THR A 110 1.26 -5.10 1.34
N ALA A 111 2.22 -4.85 0.45
CA ALA A 111 3.40 -5.69 0.26
C ALA A 111 4.66 -4.83 0.19
N GLY A 112 5.77 -5.34 0.73
CA GLY A 112 6.96 -4.53 0.95
C GLY A 112 8.29 -5.25 0.79
N SER A 113 9.35 -4.48 0.98
CA SER A 113 10.74 -4.94 0.81
C SER A 113 11.23 -5.86 1.92
N ASP A 114 10.45 -6.05 2.97
CA ASP A 114 10.65 -7.07 3.99
C ASP A 114 10.30 -8.48 3.49
N GLY A 115 9.74 -8.58 2.28
CA GLY A 115 9.31 -9.84 1.67
C GLY A 115 8.05 -10.39 2.31
N SER A 116 7.22 -9.55 2.94
CA SER A 116 5.93 -9.95 3.49
C SER A 116 4.79 -9.16 2.87
N PHE A 117 3.57 -9.69 3.01
CA PHE A 117 2.35 -8.96 2.75
C PHE A 117 1.37 -9.11 3.91
N ALA A 118 0.44 -8.18 4.02
CA ALA A 118 -0.61 -8.21 5.03
C ALA A 118 -1.92 -7.67 4.46
N PHE A 119 -3.03 -8.18 4.98
CA PHE A 119 -4.37 -7.69 4.71
C PHE A 119 -4.86 -6.81 5.85
N TRP A 120 -5.61 -5.78 5.50
CA TRP A 120 -5.99 -4.68 6.36
C TRP A 120 -7.42 -4.24 6.08
N ASP A 121 -8.04 -3.67 7.09
CA ASP A 121 -9.35 -3.02 7.00
C ASP A 121 -9.20 -1.55 7.38
N LYS A 122 -9.53 -0.66 6.44
CA LYS A 122 -9.40 0.79 6.63
C LYS A 122 -10.43 1.33 7.62
N ASP A 123 -11.62 0.73 7.68
CA ASP A 123 -12.76 1.26 8.42
C ASP A 123 -12.65 0.90 9.90
N SER A 124 -12.28 -0.35 10.19
CA SER A 124 -11.95 -0.76 11.57
C SER A 124 -10.55 -0.30 12.01
N ARG A 125 -9.69 0.11 11.06
CA ARG A 125 -8.27 0.48 11.26
C ARG A 125 -7.44 -0.68 11.81
N GLN A 126 -7.76 -1.91 11.42
CA GLN A 126 -7.13 -3.12 11.93
C GLN A 126 -6.36 -3.88 10.84
N LYS A 127 -5.31 -4.58 11.27
CA LYS A 127 -4.68 -5.62 10.48
C LYS A 127 -5.53 -6.89 10.57
N LEU A 128 -5.96 -7.41 9.44
CA LEU A 128 -6.77 -8.64 9.37
C LEU A 128 -5.88 -9.88 9.47
N LYS A 129 -4.84 -9.93 8.64
CA LYS A 129 -3.88 -11.05 8.58
C LYS A 129 -2.51 -10.57 8.11
N ALA A 130 -1.45 -11.11 8.72
CA ALA A 130 -0.08 -10.96 8.25
C ALA A 130 0.40 -12.30 7.70
N PHE A 131 1.15 -12.28 6.61
CA PHE A 131 1.69 -13.48 6.00
C PHE A 131 3.21 -13.58 6.25
N PRO A 132 3.77 -14.81 6.30
CA PRO A 132 5.19 -15.00 6.51
C PRO A 132 6.05 -14.36 5.42
N LYS A 133 7.32 -14.14 5.73
CA LYS A 133 8.31 -13.68 4.77
C LYS A 133 8.56 -14.74 3.70
N VAL A 134 8.71 -14.31 2.45
CA VAL A 134 8.95 -15.19 1.28
C VAL A 134 10.41 -15.21 0.82
N GLY A 135 11.31 -14.66 1.64
CA GLY A 135 12.77 -14.72 1.45
C GLY A 135 13.38 -13.61 0.58
N SER A 136 12.56 -12.83 -0.14
CA SER A 136 13.01 -11.71 -0.99
C SER A 136 11.89 -10.66 -1.09
N PRO A 137 12.19 -9.39 -1.41
CA PRO A 137 11.17 -8.34 -1.53
C PRO A 137 9.99 -8.73 -2.41
N ILE A 138 8.79 -8.26 -2.02
CA ILE A 138 7.62 -8.31 -2.88
C ILE A 138 7.57 -6.98 -3.64
N SER A 139 7.79 -7.03 -4.95
CA SER A 139 7.92 -5.84 -5.80
C SER A 139 6.57 -5.31 -6.29
N SER A 140 5.60 -6.21 -6.50
CA SER A 140 4.25 -5.89 -6.97
C SER A 140 3.26 -6.96 -6.54
N SER A 141 1.98 -6.60 -6.51
CA SER A 141 0.88 -7.51 -6.20
C SER A 141 -0.42 -7.05 -6.86
N CYS A 142 -1.40 -7.94 -6.97
CA CYS A 142 -2.77 -7.63 -7.39
C CYS A 142 -3.77 -8.70 -6.93
N PHE A 143 -5.05 -8.34 -6.89
CA PHE A 143 -6.14 -9.30 -6.77
C PHE A 143 -6.71 -9.62 -8.17
N ASN A 144 -7.20 -10.84 -8.36
CA ASN A 144 -8.07 -11.11 -9.51
C ASN A 144 -9.43 -10.40 -9.35
N HIS A 145 -10.22 -10.35 -10.42
CA HIS A 145 -11.51 -9.64 -10.43
C HIS A 145 -12.49 -10.08 -9.32
N LYS A 146 -12.49 -11.37 -8.94
CA LYS A 146 -13.35 -11.90 -7.87
C LYS A 146 -12.76 -11.75 -6.47
N GLY A 147 -11.50 -11.34 -6.35
CA GLY A 147 -10.77 -11.29 -5.08
C GLY A 147 -10.35 -12.66 -4.50
N THR A 148 -10.64 -13.76 -5.19
CA THR A 148 -10.33 -15.13 -4.72
C THR A 148 -8.85 -15.52 -4.88
N ILE A 149 -8.08 -14.75 -5.65
CA ILE A 149 -6.65 -14.98 -5.85
C ILE A 149 -5.91 -13.67 -5.60
N PHE A 150 -4.91 -13.72 -4.72
CA PHE A 150 -3.94 -12.66 -4.52
C PHE A 150 -2.61 -13.07 -5.16
N ALA A 151 -2.22 -12.38 -6.23
CA ALA A 151 -0.95 -12.59 -6.90
C ALA A 151 0.11 -11.63 -6.35
N TYR A 152 1.33 -12.12 -6.15
CA TYR A 152 2.46 -11.28 -5.73
C TYR A 152 3.76 -11.72 -6.38
N ALA A 153 4.58 -10.73 -6.75
CA ALA A 153 5.87 -10.94 -7.42
C ALA A 153 7.01 -10.86 -6.39
N ILE A 154 7.76 -11.96 -6.27
CA ILE A 154 9.00 -12.03 -5.52
C ILE A 154 10.12 -11.60 -6.47
N SER A 155 10.72 -10.45 -6.21
CA SER A 155 11.80 -9.89 -7.04
C SER A 155 12.61 -8.90 -6.23
N TYR A 156 13.92 -8.85 -6.46
CA TYR A 156 14.74 -7.78 -5.90
C TYR A 156 14.25 -6.41 -6.40
N ASP A 157 14.00 -5.49 -5.48
CA ASP A 157 13.35 -4.19 -5.74
C ASP A 157 14.32 -3.01 -5.70
N TRP A 158 15.63 -3.31 -5.77
CA TRP A 158 16.73 -2.35 -5.73
C TRP A 158 16.91 -1.59 -4.42
N ASN A 159 16.26 -2.02 -3.33
CA ASN A 159 16.31 -1.33 -2.04
C ASN A 159 17.71 -1.18 -1.42
N LYS A 160 18.69 -2.00 -1.84
CA LYS A 160 20.09 -1.92 -1.41
C LYS A 160 21.05 -1.59 -2.57
N GLY A 161 20.53 -1.07 -3.68
CA GLY A 161 21.35 -0.74 -4.85
C GLY A 161 21.96 -1.96 -5.54
N HIS A 162 22.99 -1.73 -6.36
CA HIS A 162 23.61 -2.79 -7.17
C HIS A 162 24.29 -3.88 -6.32
N THR A 163 24.73 -3.57 -5.10
CA THR A 163 25.38 -4.54 -4.21
C THR A 163 24.42 -5.61 -3.71
N GLY A 164 23.12 -5.31 -3.62
CA GLY A 164 22.08 -6.30 -3.31
C GLY A 164 21.58 -7.09 -4.52
N ALA A 165 21.90 -6.65 -5.75
CA ALA A 165 21.49 -7.32 -6.98
C ALA A 165 22.45 -8.47 -7.34
N THR A 166 22.34 -9.58 -6.60
CA THR A 166 23.18 -10.76 -6.83
C THR A 166 22.54 -11.72 -7.82
N SER A 167 23.35 -12.55 -8.49
CA SER A 167 22.88 -13.62 -9.40
C SER A 167 22.04 -14.70 -8.69
N GLN A 168 21.96 -14.68 -7.36
CA GLN A 168 21.14 -15.57 -6.55
C GLN A 168 19.70 -15.08 -6.41
N THR A 169 19.42 -13.82 -6.76
CA THR A 169 18.06 -13.28 -6.74
C THR A 169 17.20 -13.96 -7.80
N GLN A 170 16.16 -14.67 -7.36
CA GLN A 170 15.20 -15.33 -8.25
C GLN A 170 13.91 -14.52 -8.35
N ASN A 171 13.37 -14.44 -9.56
CA ASN A 171 12.06 -13.86 -9.82
C ASN A 171 10.99 -14.95 -9.82
N LYS A 172 9.93 -14.77 -9.03
CA LYS A 172 8.80 -15.70 -8.98
C LYS A 172 7.50 -14.93 -8.93
N ILE A 173 6.47 -15.44 -9.59
CA ILE A 173 5.09 -14.98 -9.42
C ILE A 173 4.39 -16.05 -8.60
N MET A 174 3.85 -15.64 -7.46
CA MET A 174 3.15 -16.51 -6.54
C MET A 174 1.66 -16.19 -6.56
N LEU A 175 0.83 -17.21 -6.37
CA LEU A 175 -0.61 -17.07 -6.24
C LEU A 175 -1.03 -17.59 -4.87
N HIS A 176 -1.69 -16.76 -4.09
CA HIS A 176 -2.32 -17.12 -2.83
C HIS A 176 -3.82 -17.25 -3.05
N ALA A 177 -4.38 -18.42 -2.75
CA ALA A 177 -5.82 -18.62 -2.71
C ALA A 177 -6.37 -17.89 -1.48
N VAL A 178 -7.19 -16.88 -1.70
CA VAL A 178 -7.68 -15.99 -0.64
C VAL A 178 -8.84 -16.66 0.07
N GLU A 179 -8.67 -16.91 1.35
CA GLU A 179 -9.74 -17.44 2.19
C GLU A 179 -10.62 -16.29 2.74
N ALA A 180 -11.91 -16.56 2.89
CA ALA A 180 -12.89 -15.52 3.21
C ALA A 180 -12.64 -14.85 4.57
N ASP A 181 -12.08 -15.57 5.53
CA ASP A 181 -11.72 -15.10 6.87
C ASP A 181 -10.49 -14.17 6.88
N GLU A 182 -9.67 -14.20 5.84
CA GLU A 182 -8.46 -13.39 5.73
C GLU A 182 -8.74 -11.94 5.32
N VAL A 183 -9.81 -11.74 4.54
CA VAL A 183 -10.09 -10.47 3.84
C VAL A 183 -11.42 -9.85 4.22
N LYS A 184 -12.31 -10.55 4.93
CA LYS A 184 -13.58 -9.96 5.38
C LYS A 184 -13.36 -8.98 6.55
N PRO A 185 -14.00 -7.81 6.53
CA PRO A 185 -14.05 -6.93 7.69
C PRO A 185 -14.54 -7.68 8.93
N ARG A 186 -13.87 -7.49 10.06
CA ARG A 186 -14.31 -8.07 11.33
C ARG A 186 -15.44 -7.20 11.88
N LYS A 187 -16.59 -7.81 12.20
CA LYS A 187 -17.68 -7.11 12.91
C LYS A 187 -17.12 -6.60 14.25
N ARG A 188 -17.35 -5.33 14.56
CA ARG A 188 -17.09 -4.76 15.89
C ARG A 188 -18.04 -5.36 16.91
#